data_AF-A0A397FDG3-F1
#
_entry.id   AF-A0A397FDG3-F1
#
_cell.length_a   1.000
_cell.length_b   1.000
_cell.length_c   1.000
_cell.angle_alpha   90.00
_cell.angle_beta   90.00
_cell.angle_gamma   90.00
#
_symmetry.space_group_name_H-M   'P 1'
#
loop_
_entity.id
_entity.type
_entity.pdbx_description
1 polymer ?
#
loop_
_entity_poly.entity_id
_entity_poly.type
_entity_poly.pdbx_seq_one_letter_code
_entity_poly.pdbx_strand_id
1 'polypeptide(L)'
;MDEISSKTLEKASVTKAYLEQKYAIMKKEREESRMRRNILEQKMQNLKLGEPAKETYRAELRNQELSHMRQQRKRLTIQDFQSLAVVGRGAFGEVRLVRKKDSGEVFALKSMLKSSMVMKNQVGHVRAERDILAMADNECQWLVTLQYSFQDTSRLYMVHLCNPPSLVATLKS
;
A
#
# COMPACT_ATOMS: atom_id res chain seq x y z
N MET A 1 24.83 -19.63 -28.08
CA MET A 1 24.23 -18.46 -27.41
C MET A 1 23.42 -18.99 -26.26
N ASP A 2 23.80 -18.69 -25.02
CA ASP A 2 23.07 -19.16 -23.85
C ASP A 2 21.68 -18.53 -23.82
N GLU A 3 20.66 -19.38 -23.96
CA GLU A 3 19.26 -18.96 -23.95
C GLU A 3 18.91 -18.48 -22.54
N ILE A 4 18.60 -17.18 -22.40
CA ILE A 4 18.30 -16.58 -21.12
C ILE A 4 17.03 -17.24 -20.55
N SER A 5 17.19 -17.93 -19.42
CA SER A 5 16.09 -18.65 -18.77
C SER A 5 14.88 -17.74 -18.52
N SER A 6 13.68 -18.25 -18.82
CA SER A 6 12.39 -17.58 -18.57
C SER A 6 12.28 -16.98 -17.15
N LYS A 7 12.82 -17.66 -16.13
CA LYS A 7 12.86 -17.17 -14.74
C LYS A 7 13.69 -15.89 -14.57
N THR A 8 14.71 -15.69 -15.39
CA THR A 8 15.58 -14.50 -15.38
C THR A 8 14.87 -13.32 -16.05
N LEU A 9 14.16 -13.57 -17.16
CA LEU A 9 13.35 -12.56 -17.86
C LEU A 9 12.20 -12.05 -16.98
N GLU A 10 11.49 -12.95 -16.30
CA GLU A 10 10.41 -12.59 -15.38
C GLU A 10 10.90 -11.70 -14.23
N LYS A 11 12.02 -12.08 -13.59
CA LYS A 11 12.66 -11.27 -12.53
C LYS A 11 13.11 -9.90 -13.04
N ALA A 12 13.68 -9.84 -14.25
CA ALA A 12 14.11 -8.59 -14.86
C ALA A 12 12.91 -7.66 -15.13
N SER A 13 11.81 -8.21 -15.64
CA SER A 13 10.55 -7.47 -15.88
C SER A 13 9.96 -6.91 -14.57
N VAL A 14 9.83 -7.75 -13.53
CA VAL A 14 9.34 -7.31 -12.22
C VAL A 14 10.23 -6.23 -11.61
N THR A 15 11.55 -6.39 -11.74
CA THR A 15 12.51 -5.39 -11.22
C THR A 15 12.39 -4.07 -11.97
N LYS A 16 12.21 -4.10 -13.30
CA LYS A 16 12.00 -2.91 -14.13
C LYS A 16 10.73 -2.16 -13.70
N ALA A 17 9.60 -2.86 -13.61
CA ALA A 17 8.32 -2.27 -13.19
C ALA A 17 8.42 -1.65 -11.78
N TYR A 18 9.06 -2.34 -10.84
CA TYR A 18 9.30 -1.82 -9.50
C TYR A 18 10.14 -0.54 -9.50
N LEU A 19 11.22 -0.49 -10.29
CA LEU A 19 12.06 0.70 -10.40
C LEU A 19 11.29 1.88 -11.00
N GLU A 20 10.57 1.66 -12.11
CA GLU A 20 9.75 2.68 -12.76
C GLU A 20 8.72 3.27 -11.80
N GLN A 21 7.95 2.41 -11.10
CA GLN A 21 6.98 2.84 -10.10
C GLN A 21 7.65 3.63 -8.96
N LYS A 22 8.79 3.13 -8.45
CA LYS A 22 9.54 3.81 -7.39
C LYS A 22 10.02 5.19 -7.82
N TYR A 23 10.55 5.33 -9.04
CA TYR A 23 10.99 6.62 -9.58
C TYR A 23 9.82 7.57 -9.80
N ALA A 24 8.67 7.07 -10.28
CA ALA A 24 7.46 7.88 -10.44
C ALA A 24 6.98 8.46 -9.10
N ILE A 25 6.91 7.62 -8.05
CA ILE A 25 6.55 8.06 -6.69
C ILE A 25 7.55 9.09 -6.15
N MET A 26 8.86 8.81 -6.24
CA MET A 26 9.89 9.74 -5.77
C MET A 26 9.86 11.08 -6.52
N LYS A 27 9.56 11.07 -7.82
CA LYS A 27 9.41 12.29 -8.63
C LYS A 27 8.23 13.12 -8.13
N LYS A 28 7.06 12.49 -7.95
CA LYS A 28 5.85 13.14 -7.44
C LYS A 28 6.07 13.74 -6.04
N GLU A 29 6.68 12.97 -5.12
CA GLU A 29 6.96 13.44 -3.75
C GLU A 29 7.91 14.63 -3.73
N ARG A 30 8.91 14.65 -4.62
CA ARG A 30 9.84 15.79 -4.78
C ARG A 30 9.11 17.04 -5.29
N GLU A 31 8.22 16.89 -6.27
CA GLU A 31 7.41 17.98 -6.82
C GLU A 31 6.46 18.56 -5.77
N GLU A 32 5.76 17.72 -5.03
CA GLU A 32 4.87 18.12 -3.93
C GLU A 32 5.63 18.84 -2.81
N SER A 33 6.81 18.34 -2.44
CA SER A 33 7.67 18.98 -1.42
C SER A 33 8.15 20.36 -1.87
N ARG A 34 8.54 20.49 -3.15
CA ARG A 34 8.90 21.79 -3.73
C ARG A 34 7.70 22.75 -3.72
N MET A 35 6.52 22.27 -4.08
CA MET A 35 5.31 23.09 -4.10
C MET A 35 4.93 23.59 -2.70
N ARG A 36 4.99 22.72 -1.69
CA ARG A 36 4.75 23.08 -0.27
C ARG A 36 5.70 24.17 0.21
N ARG A 37 7.00 24.06 -0.11
CA ARG A 37 8.00 25.09 0.20
C ARG A 37 7.69 26.42 -0.47
N ASN A 38 7.37 26.41 -1.77
CA ASN A 38 7.04 27.62 -2.51
C ASN A 38 5.79 28.33 -1.94
N ILE A 39 4.74 27.57 -1.61
CA ILE A 39 3.54 28.10 -0.97
C ILE A 39 3.86 28.72 0.39
N LEU A 40 4.69 28.07 1.19
CA LEU A 40 5.11 28.59 2.49
C LEU A 40 5.88 29.91 2.34
N GLU A 41 6.86 29.98 1.44
CA GLU A 41 7.62 31.21 1.18
C GLU A 41 6.72 32.36 0.73
N GLN A 42 5.79 32.12 -0.21
CA GLN A 42 4.83 33.13 -0.64
C GLN A 42 3.94 33.62 0.51
N LYS A 43 3.42 32.71 1.34
CA LYS A 43 2.63 33.08 2.52
C LYS A 43 3.43 33.95 3.48
N MET A 44 4.69 33.60 3.73
CA MET A 44 5.57 34.35 4.64
C MET A 44 5.96 35.73 4.10
N GLN A 45 6.12 35.84 2.78
CA GLN A 45 6.33 37.13 2.10
C GLN A 45 5.09 38.02 2.19
N ASN A 46 3.90 37.46 1.92
CA ASN A 46 2.63 38.19 2.00
C ASN A 46 2.34 38.70 3.41
N LEU A 47 2.72 37.94 4.44
CA LEU A 47 2.61 38.32 5.86
C LEU A 47 3.75 39.27 6.31
N LYS A 48 4.70 39.61 5.44
CA LYS A 48 5.85 40.48 5.72
C LYS A 48 6.61 40.09 6.99
N LEU A 49 6.80 38.79 7.20
CA LEU A 49 7.49 38.28 8.38
C LEU A 49 8.98 38.66 8.37
N GLY A 50 9.55 38.92 9.55
CA GLY A 50 10.99 39.13 9.72
C GLY A 50 11.79 37.82 9.54
N GLU A 51 13.06 37.92 9.18
CA GLU A 51 13.91 36.75 8.87
C GLU A 51 14.01 35.71 10.00
N PRO A 52 14.09 36.09 11.29
CA PRO A 52 14.09 35.11 12.39
C PRO A 52 12.81 34.25 12.43
N ALA A 53 11.65 34.89 12.23
CA ALA A 53 10.37 34.19 12.16
C ALA A 53 10.24 33.36 10.88
N LYS A 54 10.91 33.75 9.79
CA LYS A 54 10.95 32.93 8.58
C LYS A 54 11.72 31.63 8.78
N GLU A 55 12.86 31.69 9.46
CA GLU A 55 13.66 30.49 9.69
C GLU A 55 12.94 29.49 10.60
N THR A 56 12.14 29.94 11.57
CA THR A 56 11.34 29.03 12.40
C THR A 56 10.31 28.25 11.57
N TYR A 57 9.56 28.93 10.69
CA TYR A 57 8.59 28.24 9.81
C TYR A 57 9.26 27.29 8.81
N ARG A 58 10.43 27.66 8.27
CA ARG A 58 11.23 26.76 7.42
C ARG A 58 11.68 25.52 8.20
N ALA A 59 12.15 25.70 9.43
CA ALA A 59 12.56 24.60 10.30
C ALA A 59 11.39 23.67 10.66
N GLU A 60 10.22 24.23 10.97
CA GLU A 60 9.00 23.46 11.21
C GLU A 60 8.60 22.63 9.99
N LEU A 61 8.62 23.22 8.79
CA LEU A 61 8.33 22.47 7.55
C LEU A 61 9.32 21.33 7.34
N ARG A 62 10.62 21.55 7.57
CA ARG A 62 11.64 20.49 7.49
C ARG A 62 11.33 19.36 8.48
N ASN A 63 10.96 19.68 9.71
CA ASN A 63 10.60 18.68 10.72
C ASN A 63 9.35 17.89 10.35
N GLN A 64 8.33 18.57 9.82
CA GLN A 64 7.12 17.93 9.31
C GLN A 64 7.44 16.99 8.14
N GLU A 65 8.22 17.43 7.16
CA GLU A 65 8.66 16.59 6.03
C GLU A 65 9.42 15.33 6.50
N LEU A 66 10.35 15.49 7.46
CA LEU A 66 11.08 14.37 8.05
C LEU A 66 10.15 13.38 8.77
N SER A 67 9.17 13.88 9.54
CA SER A 67 8.19 13.02 10.21
C SER A 67 7.31 12.26 9.20
N HIS A 68 6.91 12.92 8.12
CA HIS A 68 6.08 12.32 7.08
C HIS A 68 6.83 11.19 6.36
N MET A 69 8.09 11.43 5.95
CA MET A 69 8.93 10.39 5.35
C MET A 69 9.15 9.21 6.30
N ARG A 70 9.31 9.46 7.60
CA ARG A 70 9.43 8.38 8.60
C ARG A 70 8.15 7.55 8.69
N GLN A 71 6.99 8.19 8.66
CA GLN A 71 5.70 7.50 8.65
C GLN A 71 5.51 6.67 7.38
N GLN A 72 5.85 7.19 6.20
CA GLN A 72 5.77 6.43 4.94
C GLN A 72 6.68 5.19 4.94
N ARG A 73 7.83 5.24 5.64
CA ARG A 73 8.73 4.08 5.79
C ARG A 73 8.21 3.05 6.78
N LYS A 74 7.21 3.38 7.60
CA LYS A 74 6.62 2.43 8.55
C LYS A 74 5.95 1.32 7.74
N ARG A 75 6.46 0.10 7.90
CA ARG A 75 5.84 -1.08 7.29
C ARG A 75 4.49 -1.30 7.95
N LEU A 76 3.46 -1.46 7.13
CA LEU A 76 2.12 -1.79 7.60
C LEU A 76 2.14 -3.16 8.29
N THR A 77 1.48 -3.25 9.43
CA THR A 77 1.37 -4.47 10.23
C THR A 77 -0.08 -4.73 10.62
N ILE A 78 -0.37 -5.94 11.11
CA ILE A 78 -1.70 -6.28 11.62
C ILE A 78 -2.12 -5.39 12.79
N GLN A 79 -1.16 -4.84 13.54
CA GLN A 79 -1.42 -3.96 14.69
C GLN A 79 -1.98 -2.59 14.29
N ASP A 80 -1.79 -2.18 13.03
CA ASP A 80 -2.35 -0.95 12.48
C ASP A 80 -3.86 -1.09 12.16
N PHE A 81 -4.42 -2.29 12.32
CA PHE A 81 -5.82 -2.61 12.09
C PHE A 81 -6.55 -3.04 13.37
N GLN A 82 -7.78 -2.58 13.52
CA GLN A 82 -8.72 -3.01 14.53
C GLN A 82 -9.69 -4.03 13.93
N SER A 83 -9.78 -5.20 14.53
CA SER A 83 -10.78 -6.21 14.17
C SER A 83 -12.20 -5.75 14.50
N LEU A 84 -13.11 -5.82 13.54
CA LEU A 84 -14.54 -5.55 13.75
C LEU A 84 -15.33 -6.85 13.82
N ALA A 85 -15.35 -7.64 12.73
CA ALA A 85 -16.15 -8.85 12.63
C ALA A 85 -15.49 -9.89 11.72
N VAL A 86 -15.71 -11.17 11.99
CA VAL A 86 -15.33 -12.24 11.07
C VAL A 86 -16.37 -12.33 9.97
N VAL A 87 -15.92 -12.24 8.71
CA VAL A 87 -16.78 -12.22 7.53
C VAL A 87 -16.86 -13.62 6.92
N GLY A 88 -15.77 -14.39 6.93
CA GLY A 88 -15.77 -15.76 6.42
C GLY A 88 -14.54 -16.54 6.84
N ARG A 89 -14.68 -17.87 6.91
CA ARG A 89 -13.58 -18.82 7.13
C ARG A 89 -13.60 -19.84 6.01
N GLY A 90 -12.50 -19.96 5.28
CA GLY A 90 -12.38 -20.85 4.13
C GLY A 90 -11.10 -21.68 4.16
N ALA A 91 -10.92 -22.53 3.14
CA ALA A 91 -9.77 -23.42 3.01
C ALA A 91 -8.41 -22.69 2.90
N PHE A 92 -8.45 -21.40 2.60
CA PHE A 92 -7.30 -20.51 2.43
C PHE A 92 -7.02 -19.63 3.65
N GLY A 93 -7.93 -19.58 4.63
CA GLY A 93 -7.76 -18.81 5.86
C GLY A 93 -9.02 -18.06 6.30
N GLU A 94 -8.85 -16.98 7.07
CA GLU A 94 -9.94 -16.19 7.65
C GLU A 94 -10.00 -14.79 7.01
N VAL A 95 -11.20 -14.37 6.62
CA VAL A 95 -11.53 -13.02 6.17
C VAL A 95 -12.25 -12.28 7.30
N ARG A 96 -11.75 -11.09 7.63
CA ARG A 96 -12.21 -10.28 8.73
C ARG A 96 -12.41 -8.84 8.27
N LEU A 97 -13.53 -8.24 8.68
CA LEU A 97 -13.75 -6.82 8.55
C LEU A 97 -12.87 -6.11 9.58
N VAL A 98 -12.07 -5.17 9.12
CA VAL A 98 -11.14 -4.42 9.96
C VAL A 98 -11.28 -2.92 9.72
N ARG A 99 -10.97 -2.13 10.74
CA ARG A 99 -10.84 -0.68 10.64
C ARG A 99 -9.38 -0.30 10.73
N LYS A 100 -8.85 0.48 9.79
CA LYS A 100 -7.49 1.00 9.89
C LYS A 100 -7.45 2.10 10.95
N LYS A 101 -6.49 2.04 11.88
CA LYS A 101 -6.50 2.91 13.08
C LYS A 101 -6.20 4.39 12.76
N ASP A 102 -5.47 4.66 11.70
CA ASP A 102 -5.06 6.02 11.32
C ASP A 102 -6.10 6.75 10.46
N SER A 103 -6.71 6.08 9.47
CA SER A 103 -7.73 6.68 8.59
C SER A 103 -9.17 6.44 9.05
N GLY A 104 -9.40 5.43 9.90
CA GLY A 104 -10.76 5.04 10.32
C GLY A 104 -11.55 4.31 9.24
N GLU A 105 -10.97 4.09 8.06
CA GLU A 105 -11.61 3.40 6.95
C GLU A 105 -11.76 1.90 7.24
N VAL A 106 -12.83 1.32 6.69
CA VAL A 106 -13.19 -0.09 6.87
C VAL A 106 -12.76 -0.90 5.65
N PHE A 107 -12.09 -2.03 5.91
CA PHE A 107 -11.51 -2.90 4.91
C PHE A 107 -11.85 -4.37 5.19
N ALA A 108 -11.76 -5.21 4.15
CA ALA A 108 -11.77 -6.66 4.29
C ALA A 108 -10.32 -7.18 4.31
N LEU A 109 -9.90 -7.76 5.44
CA LEU A 109 -8.57 -8.33 5.64
C LEU A 109 -8.64 -9.85 5.56
N LYS A 110 -8.01 -10.41 4.53
CA LYS A 110 -7.84 -11.86 4.33
C LYS A 110 -6.50 -12.28 4.91
N SER A 111 -6.53 -13.19 5.88
CA SER A 111 -5.34 -13.76 6.53
C SER A 111 -5.14 -15.20 6.09
N MET A 112 -3.98 -15.49 5.50
CA MET A 112 -3.65 -16.81 4.92
C MET A 112 -2.38 -17.36 5.53
N LEU A 113 -2.35 -18.65 5.89
CA LEU A 113 -1.18 -19.31 6.48
C LEU A 113 -0.18 -19.72 5.39
N LYS A 114 1.09 -19.31 5.55
CA LYS A 114 2.17 -19.65 4.60
C LYS A 114 2.42 -21.14 4.51
N SER A 115 2.42 -21.85 5.65
CA SER A 115 2.58 -23.31 5.69
C SER A 115 1.48 -24.03 4.91
N SER A 116 0.22 -23.59 5.04
CA SER A 116 -0.91 -24.13 4.30
C SER A 116 -0.83 -23.86 2.80
N MET A 117 -0.28 -22.69 2.39
CA MET A 117 -0.05 -22.38 0.97
C MET A 117 1.02 -23.27 0.35
N VAL A 118 2.11 -23.53 1.08
CA VAL A 118 3.23 -24.37 0.62
C VAL A 118 2.80 -25.84 0.54
N MET A 119 2.13 -26.37 1.57
CA MET A 119 1.68 -27.77 1.59
C MET A 119 0.67 -28.11 0.49
N LYS A 120 -0.13 -27.16 0.01
CA LYS A 120 -1.14 -27.38 -1.03
C LYS A 120 -0.60 -27.19 -2.47
N ASN A 121 0.71 -26.94 -2.65
CA ASN A 121 1.33 -26.62 -3.94
C ASN A 121 0.68 -25.42 -4.69
N GLN A 122 0.06 -24.49 -3.96
CA GLN A 122 -0.72 -23.37 -4.53
C GLN A 122 0.05 -22.03 -4.58
N VAL A 123 1.36 -22.05 -4.35
CA VAL A 123 2.19 -20.84 -4.38
C VAL A 123 2.16 -20.17 -5.76
N GLY A 124 2.05 -20.96 -6.83
CA GLY A 124 1.88 -20.46 -8.20
C GLY A 124 0.54 -19.76 -8.43
N HIS A 125 -0.56 -20.35 -7.96
CA HIS A 125 -1.91 -19.79 -8.13
C HIS A 125 -2.09 -18.48 -7.34
N VAL A 126 -1.57 -18.39 -6.12
CA VAL A 126 -1.66 -17.14 -5.32
C VAL A 126 -0.79 -16.03 -5.91
N ARG A 127 0.34 -16.36 -6.57
CA ARG A 127 1.12 -15.37 -7.34
C ARG A 127 0.37 -14.91 -8.58
N ALA A 128 -0.23 -15.83 -9.34
CA ALA A 128 -1.04 -15.49 -10.50
C ALA A 128 -2.26 -14.62 -10.12
N GLU A 129 -2.99 -14.95 -9.06
CA GLU A 129 -4.09 -14.13 -8.56
C GLU A 129 -3.62 -12.74 -8.14
N ARG A 130 -2.51 -12.63 -7.40
CA ARG A 130 -1.94 -11.34 -6.99
C ARG A 130 -1.55 -10.50 -8.21
N ASP A 131 -0.93 -11.10 -9.22
CA ASP A 131 -0.43 -10.40 -10.38
C ASP A 131 -1.60 -9.96 -11.30
N ILE A 132 -2.65 -10.78 -11.45
CA ILE A 132 -3.91 -10.40 -12.13
C ILE A 132 -4.59 -9.24 -11.38
N LEU A 133 -4.69 -9.32 -10.05
CA LEU A 133 -5.34 -8.29 -9.24
C LEU A 133 -4.54 -6.99 -9.16
N ALA A 134 -3.22 -7.04 -9.32
CA ALA A 134 -2.36 -5.86 -9.39
C ALA A 134 -2.40 -5.18 -10.78
N MET A 135 -2.76 -5.93 -11.83
CA MET A 135 -2.93 -5.43 -13.20
C MET A 135 -4.34 -4.90 -13.48
N ALA A 136 -5.32 -5.17 -12.61
CA ALA A 136 -6.68 -4.73 -12.82
C ALA A 136 -6.82 -3.22 -12.60
N ASP A 137 -7.18 -2.52 -13.68
CA ASP A 137 -7.36 -1.07 -13.70
C ASP A 137 -8.41 -0.57 -12.71
N ASN A 138 -8.16 0.62 -12.17
CA ASN A 138 -9.02 1.37 -11.26
C ASN A 138 -10.38 1.78 -11.87
N GLU A 139 -10.66 1.43 -13.13
CA GLU A 139 -11.92 1.72 -13.82
C GLU A 139 -12.99 0.62 -13.66
N CYS A 140 -12.62 -0.55 -13.13
CA CYS A 140 -13.59 -1.61 -12.82
C CYS A 140 -14.17 -1.43 -11.42
N GLN A 141 -15.24 -0.64 -11.31
CA GLN A 141 -15.98 -0.36 -10.06
C GLN A 141 -16.48 -1.61 -9.31
N TRP A 142 -16.53 -2.77 -9.98
CA TRP A 142 -16.99 -4.05 -9.43
C TRP A 142 -15.86 -4.97 -8.94
N LEU A 143 -14.60 -4.64 -9.25
CA LEU A 143 -13.48 -5.48 -8.86
C LEU A 143 -13.03 -5.12 -7.45
N VAL A 144 -12.77 -6.14 -6.64
CA VAL A 144 -12.26 -5.98 -5.28
C VAL A 144 -10.80 -5.51 -5.37
N THR A 145 -10.58 -4.19 -5.28
CA THR A 145 -9.24 -3.60 -5.34
C THR A 145 -8.43 -3.98 -4.10
N LEU A 146 -7.29 -4.64 -4.31
CA LEU A 146 -6.29 -4.90 -3.28
C LEU A 146 -5.60 -3.59 -2.93
N GLN A 147 -5.81 -3.09 -1.72
CA GLN A 147 -5.23 -1.81 -1.32
C GLN A 147 -3.92 -1.94 -0.57
N TYR A 148 -3.78 -2.99 0.24
CA TYR A 148 -2.51 -3.28 0.92
C TYR A 148 -2.23 -4.77 0.93
N SER A 149 -0.95 -5.13 0.86
CA SER A 149 -0.51 -6.50 1.18
C SER A 149 0.73 -6.45 2.07
N PHE A 150 0.74 -7.28 3.10
CA PHE A 150 1.86 -7.42 4.02
C PHE A 150 1.94 -8.84 4.54
N GLN A 151 3.06 -9.20 5.14
CA GLN A 151 3.30 -10.55 5.65
C GLN A 151 4.05 -10.49 6.98
N ASP A 152 3.76 -11.45 7.84
CA ASP A 152 4.58 -11.76 9.01
C ASP A 152 5.34 -13.08 8.79
N THR A 153 5.94 -13.64 9.84
CA THR A 153 6.68 -14.91 9.76
C THR A 153 5.81 -16.09 9.33
N SER A 154 4.51 -16.07 9.66
CA SER A 154 3.58 -17.19 9.55
C SER A 154 2.46 -17.00 8.52
N ARG A 155 2.07 -15.75 8.23
CA ARG A 155 0.86 -15.39 7.49
C ARG A 155 1.12 -14.33 6.42
N LEU A 156 0.33 -14.41 5.35
CA LEU A 156 0.15 -13.37 4.34
C LEU A 156 -1.19 -12.67 4.60
N TYR A 157 -1.18 -11.34 4.55
CA TYR A 157 -2.35 -10.49 4.74
C TYR A 157 -2.62 -9.69 3.48
N MET A 158 -3.86 -9.72 3.02
CA MET A 158 -4.35 -8.93 1.91
C MET A 158 -5.53 -8.09 2.38
N VAL A 159 -5.44 -6.77 2.18
CA VAL A 159 -6.43 -5.79 2.63
C VAL A 159 -7.10 -5.20 1.40
N HIS A 160 -8.41 -5.38 1.32
CA HIS A 160 -9.22 -4.95 0.20
C HIS A 160 -10.20 -3.87 0.63
N LEU A 161 -10.46 -2.92 -0.28
CA LEU A 161 -11.46 -1.89 -0.06
C LEU A 161 -12.85 -2.52 0.10
N CYS A 162 -13.55 -2.17 1.18
CA CYS A 162 -14.90 -2.65 1.43
C CYS A 162 -15.90 -1.63 0.89
N ASN A 163 -16.39 -1.86 -0.33
CA ASN A 163 -17.54 -1.13 -0.86
C ASN A 163 -18.82 -1.90 -0.48
N PRO A 164 -19.93 -1.23 -0.13
CA PRO A 164 -21.18 -1.89 0.26
C PRO A 164 -21.65 -3.01 -0.69
N PRO A 165 -21.53 -2.90 -2.04
CA PRO A 165 -21.88 -4.00 -2.94
C PRO A 165 -20.83 -5.15 -3.04
N SER A 166 -19.57 -4.95 -2.67
CA SER A 166 -18.51 -5.98 -2.82
C SER A 166 -18.48 -7.03 -1.71
N LEU A 167 -19.17 -6.79 -0.60
CA LEU A 167 -19.40 -7.76 0.48
C LEU A 167 -20.03 -9.07 -0.04
N VAL A 168 -20.91 -9.00 -1.03
CA VAL A 168 -21.63 -10.18 -1.56
C VAL A 168 -20.73 -11.10 -2.39
N ALA A 169 -19.72 -10.53 -3.07
CA ALA A 169 -18.82 -11.30 -3.94
C ALA A 169 -17.71 -12.01 -3.16
N THR A 170 -17.12 -11.35 -2.15
CA THR A 170 -16.04 -11.95 -1.33
C THR A 170 -16.55 -13.06 -0.40
N LEU A 171 -17.86 -13.15 -0.16
CA LEU A 171 -18.48 -14.14 0.71
C LEU A 171 -18.77 -15.50 0.04
N LYS A 172 -18.61 -15.64 -1.28
CA LYS A 172 -19.00 -16.85 -2.03
C LYS A 172 -17.88 -17.64 -2.72
N SER A 173 -16.60 -17.35 -2.45
CA SER A 173 -15.45 -18.06 -3.05
C SER A 173 -14.55 -18.70 -2.00
#